data_AF-A0A7W0LPA7-F1
#
_entry.id   AF-A0A7W0LPA7-F1
#
_cell.length_a   1.000
_cell.length_b   1.000
_cell.length_c   1.000
_cell.angle_alpha   90.00
_cell.angle_beta   90.00
_cell.angle_gamma   90.00
#
_symmetry.space_group_name_H-M   'P 1'
#
loop_
_entity.id
_entity.type
_entity.pdbx_description
1 polymer ?
#
loop_
_entity_poly.entity_id
_entity_poly.type
_entity_poly.pdbx_seq_one_letter_code
_entity_poly.pdbx_strand_id
1 'polypeptide(L)'
;MRINRLIAMGIVGAGLATGFAACGDDNDKATDSAEKQAEEAQKQGQEALEQGKEQLDKAQEQLDDSKKEVDEAQDDANVDKDTQKKIDESQKQGEEALEQGQQQLEEGQKQVDEAIERAKER
;
A
#
# COMPACT_ATOMS: atom_id res chain seq x y z
N MET A 1 -10.86 -33.27 0.84
CA MET A 1 -9.61 -33.42 1.62
C MET A 1 -8.53 -34.07 0.77
N ARG A 2 -7.54 -33.31 0.32
CA ARG A 2 -6.24 -33.80 -0.17
C ARG A 2 -5.17 -32.79 0.27
N ILE A 3 -4.14 -33.33 0.90
CA ILE A 3 -3.03 -32.66 1.58
C ILE A 3 -1.90 -32.45 0.57
N ASN A 4 -1.27 -31.27 0.57
CA ASN A 4 0.14 -31.08 0.16
C ASN A 4 0.77 -30.19 1.25
N ARG A 5 1.38 -30.77 2.29
CA ARG A 5 2.83 -31.04 2.43
C ARG A 5 3.73 -29.81 2.23
N LEU A 6 4.10 -29.23 3.39
CA LEU A 6 5.48 -28.98 3.83
C LEU A 6 6.45 -28.39 2.79
N ILE A 7 6.71 -27.09 2.92
CA ILE A 7 8.06 -26.55 2.76
C ILE A 7 8.35 -25.72 4.02
N ALA A 8 8.84 -26.41 5.04
CA ALA A 8 9.73 -25.81 6.01
C ALA A 8 11.13 -25.86 5.37
N MET A 9 11.67 -24.70 5.02
CA MET A 9 13.09 -24.56 4.74
C MET A 9 13.60 -23.44 5.64
N GLY A 10 14.15 -23.86 6.78
CA GLY A 10 14.90 -22.99 7.66
C GLY A 10 16.15 -22.52 6.95
N ILE A 11 16.42 -21.22 7.02
CA ILE A 11 17.78 -20.72 6.86
C ILE A 11 18.37 -20.60 8.26
N VAL A 12 19.23 -21.57 8.50
CA VAL A 12 20.27 -21.70 9.51
C VAL A 12 20.91 -20.35 9.82
N GLY A 13 20.91 -19.98 11.10
CA GLY A 13 21.80 -18.95 11.61
C GLY A 13 23.26 -19.41 11.54
N ALA A 14 24.16 -18.52 11.19
CA ALA A 14 25.57 -18.61 11.54
C ALA A 14 26.17 -17.20 11.51
N GLY A 15 26.76 -16.79 12.63
CA GLY A 15 27.35 -15.48 12.79
C GLY A 15 28.53 -15.21 11.85
N LEU A 16 28.77 -13.93 11.61
CA LEU A 16 30.05 -13.41 11.18
C LEU A 16 30.45 -12.27 12.13
N ALA A 17 30.91 -12.67 13.30
CA ALA A 17 31.91 -11.90 14.03
C ALA A 17 33.28 -12.29 13.46
N THR A 18 33.67 -11.67 12.36
CA THR A 18 35.06 -11.66 11.86
C THR A 18 35.35 -10.25 11.38
N GLY A 19 36.36 -9.65 12.00
CA GLY A 19 36.57 -8.21 11.98
C GLY A 19 36.92 -7.63 10.62
N PHE A 20 36.58 -6.35 10.49
CA PHE A 20 37.27 -5.43 9.59
C PHE A 20 37.80 -4.27 10.44
N ALA A 21 39.04 -4.41 10.87
CA ALA A 21 39.95 -3.28 10.93
C ALA A 21 40.69 -3.26 9.58
N ALA A 22 40.17 -2.50 8.62
CA ALA A 22 40.86 -2.16 7.39
C ALA A 22 40.33 -0.82 6.88
N CYS A 23 41.23 0.17 6.80
CA CYS A 23 41.31 1.28 5.83
C CYS A 23 39.97 1.91 5.38
N GLY A 24 39.65 3.18 5.68
CA GLY A 24 40.41 4.34 5.19
C GLY A 24 40.50 4.28 3.66
N ASP A 25 39.90 5.23 2.95
CA ASP A 25 40.03 5.40 1.48
C ASP A 25 39.06 4.61 0.57
N ASP A 26 37.73 4.63 0.79
CA ASP A 26 36.73 4.26 -0.24
C ASP A 26 35.30 4.78 0.08
N ASN A 27 35.20 5.88 0.86
CA ASN A 27 33.90 6.36 1.34
C ASN A 27 33.08 7.10 0.28
N ASP A 28 33.70 7.57 -0.81
CA ASP A 28 33.03 8.31 -1.88
C ASP A 28 32.20 7.41 -2.82
N LYS A 29 32.52 6.12 -2.97
CA LYS A 29 31.75 5.21 -3.84
C LYS A 29 30.63 4.47 -3.12
N ALA A 30 30.80 4.23 -1.82
CA ALA A 30 29.77 3.62 -0.98
C ALA A 30 28.62 4.60 -0.69
N THR A 31 28.92 5.89 -0.55
CA THR A 31 27.92 6.95 -0.38
C THR A 31 27.14 7.22 -1.67
N ASP A 32 27.81 7.37 -2.81
CA ASP A 32 27.19 7.59 -4.13
C ASP A 32 26.28 6.41 -4.57
N SER A 33 26.63 5.19 -4.15
CA SER A 33 25.78 4.00 -4.36
C SER A 33 24.59 3.92 -3.40
N ALA A 34 24.76 4.39 -2.15
CA ALA A 34 23.68 4.43 -1.16
C ALA A 34 22.66 5.54 -1.48
N GLU A 35 23.13 6.69 -1.98
CA GLU A 35 22.29 7.82 -2.39
C GLU A 35 21.42 7.45 -3.59
N LYS A 36 21.99 6.79 -4.62
CA LYS A 36 21.21 6.25 -5.75
C LYS A 36 20.18 5.21 -5.34
N GLN A 37 20.51 4.33 -4.41
CA GLN A 37 19.55 3.34 -3.89
C GLN A 37 18.43 4.02 -3.10
N ALA A 38 18.72 5.10 -2.36
CA ALA A 38 17.72 5.89 -1.66
C ALA A 38 16.80 6.63 -2.64
N GLU A 39 17.34 7.23 -3.70
CA GLU A 39 16.56 7.88 -4.77
C GLU A 39 15.67 6.88 -5.52
N GLU A 40 16.19 5.70 -5.87
CA GLU A 40 15.39 4.65 -6.52
C GLU A 40 14.28 4.13 -5.60
N ALA A 41 14.58 3.90 -4.32
CA ALA A 41 13.58 3.47 -3.34
C ALA A 41 12.50 4.55 -3.12
N GLN A 42 12.91 5.83 -3.08
CA GLN A 42 11.99 6.97 -3.03
C GLN A 42 11.07 6.98 -4.25
N LYS A 43 11.62 6.85 -5.45
CA LYS A 43 10.85 6.88 -6.70
C LYS A 43 9.86 5.73 -6.76
N GLN A 44 10.30 4.52 -6.39
CA GLN A 44 9.42 3.35 -6.30
C GLN A 44 8.31 3.54 -5.26
N GLY A 45 8.62 4.16 -4.12
CA GLY A 45 7.64 4.49 -3.09
C GLY A 45 6.59 5.50 -3.58
N GLN A 46 7.02 6.53 -4.31
CA GLN A 46 6.11 7.51 -4.91
C GLN A 46 5.23 6.88 -6.01
N GLU A 47 5.80 6.07 -6.90
CA GLU A 47 5.04 5.34 -7.93
C GLU A 47 4.01 4.39 -7.29
N ALA A 48 4.37 3.69 -6.22
CA ALA A 48 3.45 2.81 -5.49
C ALA A 48 2.30 3.61 -4.84
N LEU A 49 2.58 4.81 -4.30
CA LEU A 49 1.56 5.69 -3.75
C LEU A 49 0.63 6.23 -4.83
N GLU A 50 1.15 6.65 -5.99
CA GLU A 50 0.33 7.08 -7.12
C GLU A 50 -0.59 5.96 -7.63
N GLN A 51 -0.05 4.75 -7.78
CA GLN A 51 -0.85 3.58 -8.15
C GLN A 51 -1.94 3.27 -7.12
N GLY A 52 -1.62 3.40 -5.83
CA GLY A 52 -2.60 3.26 -4.76
C GLY A 52 -3.72 4.30 -4.84
N LYS A 53 -3.39 5.56 -5.16
CA LYS A 53 -4.36 6.65 -5.32
C LYS A 53 -5.26 6.39 -6.51
N GLU A 54 -4.70 5.98 -7.65
CA GLU A 54 -5.48 5.67 -8.85
C GLU A 54 -6.44 4.49 -8.62
N GLN A 55 -6.04 3.48 -7.84
CA GLN A 55 -6.92 2.37 -7.46
C GLN A 55 -8.05 2.83 -6.53
N LEU A 56 -7.75 3.72 -5.58
CA LEU A 56 -8.74 4.32 -4.69
C LEU A 56 -9.76 5.16 -5.47
N ASP A 57 -9.29 6.02 -6.38
CA ASP A 57 -10.16 6.85 -7.21
C ASP A 57 -11.09 5.99 -8.06
N LYS A 58 -10.57 4.92 -8.69
CA LYS A 58 -11.39 3.97 -9.46
C LYS A 58 -12.41 3.26 -8.58
N ALA A 59 -12.02 2.83 -7.40
CA ALA A 59 -12.93 2.16 -6.46
C ALA A 59 -14.03 3.12 -5.98
N GLN A 60 -13.70 4.41 -5.81
CA GLN A 60 -14.66 5.44 -5.47
C GLN A 60 -15.64 5.73 -6.61
N GLU A 61 -15.15 5.85 -7.85
CA GLU A 61 -15.99 6.00 -9.05
C GLU A 61 -16.96 4.82 -9.22
N GLN A 62 -16.48 3.59 -9.03
CA GLN A 62 -17.35 2.39 -9.08
C GLN A 62 -18.41 2.38 -7.99
N LEU A 63 -18.09 2.90 -6.81
CA LEU A 63 -19.03 2.97 -5.69
C LEU A 63 -20.11 4.03 -5.95
N ASP A 64 -19.74 5.17 -6.53
CA ASP A 64 -20.68 6.22 -6.94
C ASP A 64 -21.58 5.77 -8.11
N ASP A 65 -21.03 5.09 -9.11
CA ASP A 65 -21.82 4.49 -10.19
C ASP A 65 -22.81 3.45 -9.64
N SER A 66 -22.34 2.58 -8.74
CA SER A 66 -23.20 1.57 -8.10
C SER A 66 -24.32 2.22 -7.27
N LYS A 67 -24.05 3.34 -6.59
CA LYS A 67 -25.09 4.13 -5.89
C LYS A 67 -26.14 4.65 -6.85
N LYS A 68 -25.71 5.20 -7.98
CA LYS A 68 -26.61 5.75 -8.98
C LYS A 68 -27.49 4.67 -9.62
N GLU A 69 -26.92 3.52 -9.97
CA GLU A 69 -27.69 2.38 -10.48
C GLU A 69 -28.72 1.87 -9.46
N VAL A 70 -28.36 1.88 -8.18
CA VAL A 70 -29.27 1.52 -7.08
C VAL A 70 -30.41 2.52 -6.95
N ASP A 71 -30.12 3.82 -6.97
CA ASP A 71 -31.13 4.87 -6.88
C ASP A 71 -32.09 4.80 -8.09
N GLU A 72 -31.56 4.63 -9.29
CA GLU A 72 -32.37 4.44 -10.51
C GLU A 72 -33.24 3.17 -10.42
N ALA A 73 -32.69 2.07 -9.90
CA ALA A 73 -33.44 0.83 -9.70
C ALA A 73 -34.50 0.95 -8.58
N GLN A 74 -34.28 1.78 -7.57
CA GLN A 74 -35.27 2.08 -6.52
C GLN A 74 -36.44 2.93 -7.05
N ASP A 75 -36.17 3.84 -7.97
CA ASP A 75 -37.21 4.65 -8.60
C ASP A 75 -38.07 3.81 -9.59
N ASP A 76 -37.46 2.85 -10.29
CA ASP A 76 -38.15 2.02 -11.29
C ASP A 76 -38.81 0.75 -10.71
N ALA A 77 -38.27 0.19 -9.62
CA ALA A 77 -38.78 -1.00 -8.97
C ALA A 77 -39.19 -0.68 -7.53
N ASN A 78 -40.31 -1.23 -7.06
CA ASN A 78 -40.62 -1.34 -5.63
C ASN A 78 -39.60 -2.28 -4.96
N VAL A 79 -38.35 -1.87 -4.87
CA VAL A 79 -37.29 -2.57 -4.15
C VAL A 79 -37.77 -2.70 -2.71
N ASP A 80 -37.85 -3.95 -2.25
CA ASP A 80 -38.28 -4.23 -0.90
C ASP A 80 -37.28 -3.64 0.11
N LYS A 81 -37.78 -3.23 1.28
CA LYS A 81 -36.97 -2.59 2.33
C LYS A 81 -35.80 -3.44 2.80
N ASP A 82 -35.93 -4.77 2.81
CA ASP A 82 -34.82 -5.66 3.19
C ASP A 82 -33.71 -5.66 2.14
N THR A 83 -34.06 -5.56 0.86
CA THR A 83 -33.10 -5.42 -0.24
C THR A 83 -32.40 -4.06 -0.19
N GLN A 84 -33.16 -2.97 0.01
CA GLN A 84 -32.61 -1.62 0.17
C GLN A 84 -31.61 -1.56 1.33
N LYS A 85 -31.98 -2.12 2.49
CA LYS A 85 -31.11 -2.11 3.66
C LYS A 85 -29.78 -2.85 3.42
N LYS A 86 -29.79 -3.97 2.69
CA LYS A 86 -28.55 -4.69 2.32
C LYS A 86 -27.67 -3.89 1.37
N ILE A 87 -28.28 -3.14 0.47
CA ILE A 87 -27.55 -2.27 -0.45
C ILE A 87 -26.89 -1.13 0.34
N ASP A 88 -27.64 -0.45 1.21
CA ASP A 88 -27.12 0.62 2.07
C ASP A 88 -25.97 0.10 2.96
N GLU A 89 -26.13 -1.08 3.56
CA GLU A 89 -25.08 -1.73 4.36
C GLU A 89 -23.83 -2.03 3.52
N SER A 90 -23.99 -2.49 2.27
CA SER A 90 -22.87 -2.79 1.37
C SER A 90 -22.16 -1.52 0.90
N GLN A 91 -22.91 -0.45 0.59
CA GLN A 91 -22.35 0.85 0.22
C GLN A 91 -21.54 1.43 1.39
N LYS A 92 -22.09 1.38 2.60
CA LYS A 92 -21.40 1.85 3.79
C LYS A 92 -20.10 1.07 4.06
N GLN A 93 -20.11 -0.25 3.89
CA GLN A 93 -18.89 -1.05 4.00
C GLN A 93 -17.86 -0.68 2.93
N GLY A 94 -18.30 -0.38 1.71
CA GLY A 94 -17.42 0.11 0.65
C GLY A 94 -16.80 1.47 0.98
N GLU A 95 -17.59 2.41 1.52
CA GLU A 95 -17.12 3.72 1.98
C GLU A 95 -16.09 3.60 3.11
N GLU A 96 -16.37 2.78 4.13
CA GLU A 96 -15.44 2.53 5.23
C GLU A 96 -14.11 1.92 4.72
N ALA A 97 -14.18 1.02 3.74
CA ALA A 97 -12.98 0.44 3.12
C ALA A 97 -12.17 1.47 2.31
N LEU A 98 -12.84 2.38 1.58
CA LEU A 98 -12.19 3.49 0.88
C LEU A 98 -11.51 4.43 1.87
N GLU A 99 -12.19 4.81 2.95
CA GLU A 99 -11.65 5.71 3.98
C GLU A 99 -10.40 5.10 4.64
N GLN A 100 -10.45 3.82 4.99
CA GLN A 100 -9.28 3.10 5.52
C GLN A 100 -8.13 3.04 4.51
N GLY A 101 -8.43 2.80 3.24
CA GLY A 101 -7.43 2.83 2.18
C GLY A 101 -6.76 4.19 2.05
N GLN A 102 -7.54 5.27 2.09
CA GLN A 102 -7.04 6.65 2.03
C GLN A 102 -6.13 6.97 3.22
N GLN A 103 -6.53 6.59 4.44
CA GLN A 103 -5.70 6.77 5.63
C GLN A 103 -4.37 6.03 5.54
N GLN A 104 -4.37 4.76 5.09
CA GLN A 104 -3.13 4.00 4.90
C GLN A 104 -2.22 4.64 3.85
N LEU A 105 -2.81 5.21 2.80
CA LEU A 105 -2.06 5.89 1.76
C LEU A 105 -1.44 7.19 2.27
N GLU A 106 -2.17 7.97 3.04
CA GLU A 106 -1.67 9.18 3.69
C GLU A 106 -0.54 8.87 4.69
N GLU A 107 -0.70 7.83 5.50
CA GLU A 107 0.35 7.34 6.40
C GLU A 107 1.59 6.86 5.64
N GLY A 108 1.40 6.12 4.55
CA GLY A 108 2.48 5.66 3.68
C GLY A 108 3.22 6.82 3.03
N GLN A 109 2.49 7.84 2.57
CA GLN A 109 3.06 9.05 1.99
C GLN A 109 3.91 9.81 3.01
N LYS A 110 3.40 9.97 4.24
CA LYS A 110 4.14 10.62 5.32
C LYS A 110 5.43 9.86 5.68
N GLN A 111 5.40 8.53 5.70
CA GLN A 111 6.59 7.71 5.96
C GLN A 111 7.64 7.85 4.86
N VAL A 112 7.21 7.90 3.60
CA VAL A 112 8.10 8.16 2.46
C VAL A 112 8.72 9.56 2.59
N ASP A 113 7.91 10.59 2.86
CA ASP A 113 8.39 11.97 3.03
C ASP A 113 9.40 12.10 4.19
N GLU A 114 9.12 11.47 5.34
CA GLU A 114 10.04 11.44 6.47
C GLU A 114 11.35 10.70 6.16
N ALA A 115 11.28 9.61 5.38
CA ALA A 115 12.45 8.85 4.97
C ALA A 115 13.34 9.68 4.03
N ILE A 116 12.73 10.44 3.12
CA ILE A 116 13.42 11.36 2.20
C ILE A 116 14.12 12.47 2.99
N GLU A 117 13.43 13.12 3.93
CA GLU A 117 14.03 14.19 4.73
C GLU A 117 15.20 13.67 5.57
N ARG A 118 15.07 12.51 6.22
CA ARG A 118 16.19 11.90 6.95
C ARG A 118 17.37 11.51 6.05
N ALA A 119 17.11 11.18 4.78
CA ALA A 119 18.16 10.88 3.83
C ALA A 119 18.93 12.15 3.41
N LYS A 120 18.24 13.29 3.27
CA LYS A 120 18.85 14.60 2.95
C LYS A 120 19.62 15.23 4.12
N GLU A 121 19.25 14.93 5.36
CA GLU A 121 19.92 15.45 6.57
C GLU A 121 21.20 14.68 6.94
N ARG A 122 21.51 13.58 6.26
CA ARG A 122 22.75 12.80 6.45
C ARG A 122 23.86 13.24 5.52
#